data_AF-A0A0B4E945-F1
#
_entry.id   AF-A0A0B4E945-F1
#
_cell.length_a   1.000
_cell.length_b   1.000
_cell.length_c   1.000
_cell.angle_alpha   90.00
_cell.angle_beta   90.00
_cell.angle_gamma   90.00
#
_symmetry.space_group_name_H-M   'P 1'
#
loop_
_entity.id
_entity.type
_entity.pdbx_description
1 polymer ?
#
loop_
_entity_poly.entity_id
_entity_poly.type
_entity_poly.pdbx_seq_one_letter_code
_entity_poly.pdbx_strand_id
1 'polypeptide(L)' 'MTRDDAFFQFLLRMGDNTLILGHRVSEWCGHAPVLEEDIALANTALDLIGQTQMWL' A
#
# COMPACT_ATOMS: atom_id res chain seq x y z
N MET A 1 3.08 -22.21 -17.00
CA MET A 1 3.69 -21.07 -16.31
C MET A 1 5.04 -21.55 -15.79
N THR A 2 6.14 -20.87 -16.16
CA THR A 2 7.45 -21.22 -15.63
C THR A 2 7.54 -20.79 -14.15
N ARG A 3 8.54 -21.29 -13.41
CA ARG A 3 8.75 -20.89 -12.02
C ARG A 3 8.97 -19.37 -11.90
N ASP A 4 9.70 -18.79 -12.84
CA ASP A 4 10.03 -17.36 -12.82
C ASP A 4 8.80 -16.52 -13.14
N ASP A 5 7.94 -16.96 -14.08
CA ASP A 5 6.64 -16.31 -14.34
C ASP A 5 5.75 -16.33 -13.09
N ALA A 6 5.70 -17.46 -12.38
CA ALA A 6 4.91 -17.63 -11.17
C ALA A 6 5.40 -16.71 -10.04
N PHE A 7 6.73 -16.61 -9.89
CA PHE A 7 7.36 -15.76 -8.89
C PHE A 7 7.14 -14.28 -9.21
N PHE A 8 7.32 -13.87 -10.46
CA PHE A 8 7.04 -12.50 -10.90
C PHE A 8 5.58 -12.11 -10.66
N GLN A 9 4.63 -12.98 -11.02
CA GLN A 9 3.20 -12.74 -10.77
C GLN A 9 2.87 -12.65 -9.27
N PHE A 10 3.57 -13.39 -8.43
CA PHE A 10 3.41 -13.28 -6.98
C PHE A 10 3.88 -11.90 -6.48
N LEU A 11 5.07 -11.46 -6.88
CA LEU A 11 5.60 -10.13 -6.48
C LEU A 11 4.69 -9.00 -6.96
N LEU A 12 4.20 -9.09 -8.20
CA LEU A 12 3.28 -8.10 -8.76
C LEU A 12 2.00 -7.99 -7.92
N ARG A 13 1.40 -9.13 -7.52
CA ARG A 13 0.21 -9.15 -6.66
C ARG A 13 0.47 -8.56 -5.27
N MET A 14 1.68 -8.74 -4.73
CA MET A 14 2.06 -8.11 -3.45
C MET A 14 2.13 -6.59 -3.59
N GLY A 15 2.73 -6.10 -4.68
CA GLY A 15 2.76 -4.67 -5.00
C GLY A 15 1.37 -4.08 -5.23
N ASP A 16 0.50 -4.77 -5.96
CA ASP A 16 -0.88 -4.32 -6.21
C ASP A 16 -1.69 -4.17 -4.92
N ASN A 17 -1.54 -5.12 -3.98
CA ASN A 17 -2.22 -5.06 -2.69
C ASN A 17 -1.81 -3.81 -1.91
N THR A 18 -0.50 -3.55 -1.81
CA THR A 18 0.01 -2.40 -1.06
C THR A 18 -0.33 -1.08 -1.76
N LEU A 19 -0.33 -1.06 -3.09
CA LEU A 19 -0.66 0.12 -3.88
C LEU A 19 -2.12 0.53 -3.70
N ILE A 20 -3.05 -0.40 -3.91
CA ILE A 20 -4.47 -0.12 -3.83
C ILE A 20 -4.87 0.21 -2.40
N LEU A 21 -4.36 -0.53 -1.41
CA LEU A 21 -4.65 -0.24 -0.01
C LEU A 21 -4.08 1.13 0.40
N GLY A 22 -2.83 1.44 0.05
CA GLY A 22 -2.23 2.74 0.32
C GLY A 22 -3.04 3.90 -0.28
N HIS A 23 -3.53 3.71 -1.51
CA HIS A 23 -4.40 4.69 -2.16
C HIS A 23 -5.75 4.86 -1.43
N ARG A 24 -6.41 3.76 -1.02
CA ARG A 24 -7.68 3.82 -0.26
C ARG A 24 -7.52 4.46 1.11
N VAL A 25 -6.43 4.14 1.82
CA VAL A 25 -6.16 4.74 3.14
C VAL A 25 -5.85 6.23 2.99
N SER A 26 -5.16 6.64 1.92
CA SER A 26 -4.88 8.05 1.63
C SER A 26 -6.14 8.91 1.45
N GLU A 27 -7.27 8.33 1.03
CA GLU A 27 -8.55 9.07 0.93
C GLU A 27 -9.06 9.57 2.28
N TRP A 28 -8.64 8.92 3.38
CA TRP A 28 -9.04 9.31 4.73
C TRP A 28 -8.25 10.49 5.29
N CYS A 29 -7.22 10.98 4.58
CA CYS A 29 -6.46 12.15 4.99
C CYS A 29 -7.39 13.35 5.18
N GLY A 30 -7.41 13.94 6.38
CA GLY A 30 -8.30 15.04 6.75
C GLY A 30 -9.69 14.63 7.24
N HIS A 31 -10.00 13.32 7.29
CA HIS A 31 -11.35 12.81 7.59
C HIS A 31 -11.42 12.00 8.89
N ALA A 32 -10.29 11.80 9.58
CA ALA A 32 -10.27 11.06 10.85
C ALA A 32 -10.90 11.89 12.00
N PRO A 33 -11.46 11.24 13.03
CA PRO A 33 -12.10 11.92 14.17
C PRO A 33 -11.20 12.88 14.95
N VAL A 34 -9.89 12.59 15.05
CA VAL A 34 -8.89 13.42 15.74
C VAL A 34 -7.58 13.45 14.97
N LEU A 35 -6.75 14.47 15.24
CA LEU A 35 -5.52 14.74 14.48
C LEU A 35 -4.51 13.59 14.57
N GLU A 36 -4.36 12.99 15.76
CA GLU A 36 -3.43 11.89 16.00
C GLU A 36 -3.78 10.66 15.14
N GLU A 37 -5.08 10.37 14.98
CA GLU A 37 -5.57 9.28 14.14
C GLU A 37 -5.35 9.59 12.66
N ASP A 38 -5.55 10.84 12.24
CA ASP A 38 -5.31 11.27 10.85
C ASP A 38 -3.83 11.11 10.47
N ILE A 39 -2.93 11.56 11.35
CA ILE A 39 -1.48 11.40 11.18
C ILE A 39 -1.11 9.91 11.14
N ALA A 40 -1.69 9.07 12.01
CA ALA A 40 -1.45 7.63 12.02
C ALA A 40 -1.93 6.95 10.73
N LEU A 41 -3.09 7.33 10.20
CA LEU A 41 -3.61 6.82 8.92
C LEU A 41 -2.75 7.27 7.74
N ALA A 42 -2.37 8.55 7.70
CA ALA A 42 -1.49 9.08 6.66
C ALA A 42 -0.10 8.40 6.70
N ASN A 43 0.45 8.14 7.89
CA ASN A 43 1.71 7.42 8.05
C ASN A 43 1.61 5.96 7.57
N THR A 44 0.50 5.28 7.89
CA THR A 44 0.23 3.92 7.40
C THR A 44 0.11 3.89 5.87
N ALA A 45 -0.59 4.87 5.28
CA ALA A 45 -0.70 4.99 3.84
C ALA A 45 0.67 5.18 3.18
N LEU A 46 1.53 6.03 3.77
CA LEU A 46 2.90 6.26 3.29
C LEU A 46 3.73 4.97 3.31
N ASP A 47 3.67 4.19 4.39
CA ASP A 47 4.37 2.91 4.49
C ASP A 47 3.91 1.90 3.43
N LEU A 48 2.61 1.83 3.14
CA LEU A 48 2.05 0.97 2.08
C LEU A 48 2.54 1.39 0.68
N ILE A 49 2.64 2.69 0.42
CA ILE A 49 3.24 3.19 -0.83
C ILE A 49 4.73 2.83 -0.90
N GLY A 50 5.47 2.96 0.21
CA GLY A 50 6.85 2.51 0.29
C GLY A 50 7.03 1.01 0.01
N GLN A 51 6.14 0.17 0.55
CA GLN A 51 6.13 -1.27 0.26
C GLN A 51 5.86 -1.56 -1.23
N THR A 52 4.96 -0.79 -1.85
CA THR A 52 4.69 -0.91 -3.29
C THR A 52 5.95 -0.69 -4.12
N GLN A 53 6.75 0.33 -3.79
CA GLN A 53 8.02 0.62 -4.47
C GLN A 53 9.09 -0.45 -4.23
N MET A 54 8.97 -1.24 -3.16
CA MET A 54 9.89 -2.37 -2.93
C MET A 54 9.49 -3.62 -3.73
N TRP A 55 8.20 -3.80 -4.02
CA TRP A 55 7.69 -4.98 -4.74
C TRP A 55 7.72 -4.82 -6.27
N LEU A 56 7.62 -3.59 -6.78
CA LEU A 56 7.55 -3.24 -8.21
C LEU A 56 8.87 -2.67 -8.74
#